data_AF-A0AAV4SCE2-F1
#
_entry.id   AF-A0AAV4SCE2-F1
#
_cell.length_a   1.000
_cell.length_b   1.000
_cell.length_c   1.000
_cell.angle_alpha   90.00
_cell.angle_beta   90.00
_cell.angle_gamma   90.00
#
_symmetry.space_group_name_H-M   'P 1'
#
loop_
_entity.id
_entity.type
_entity.pdbx_description
1 polymer ?
#
loop_
_entity_poly.entity_id
_entity_poly.type
_entity_poly.pdbx_seq_one_letter_code
_entity_poly.pdbx_strand_id
1 'polypeptide(L)'
;MCSPLAPWQRIDALKAFFFSATQFPMRTGQFKKTDWERADKMLRKEIKATLSVPEPAANEYIYGHRKHGCLGVPIAAEESDLNLIDSAFKLLTSRDESLRELAVGHLVQTVKRRVGREPSDVD
;
A
#
# COMPACT_ATOMS: atom_id res chain seq x y z
N MET A 1 8.43 -4.72 26.66
CA MET A 1 7.23 -5.53 26.98
C MET A 1 6.89 -6.34 25.75
N CYS A 2 7.02 -7.67 25.79
CA CYS A 2 6.52 -8.54 24.72
C CYS A 2 5.08 -8.92 25.04
N SER A 3 4.18 -8.86 24.06
CA SER A 3 2.83 -9.39 24.23
C SER A 3 2.90 -10.93 24.38
N PRO A 4 1.97 -11.56 25.12
CA PRO A 4 1.94 -13.02 25.31
C PRO A 4 1.45 -13.79 24.06
N LEU A 5 1.42 -13.13 22.90
CA LEU A 5 0.92 -13.72 21.66
C LEU A 5 1.94 -14.69 21.07
N ALA A 6 1.45 -15.84 20.61
CA ALA A 6 2.26 -16.75 19.82
C ALA A 6 2.77 -16.05 18.54
N PRO A 7 3.94 -16.43 18.00
CA PRO A 7 4.52 -15.81 16.81
C PRO A 7 3.55 -15.66 15.62
N TRP A 8 2.74 -16.70 15.37
CA TRP A 8 1.74 -16.67 14.29
C TRP A 8 0.60 -15.68 14.57
N GLN A 9 0.16 -15.54 15.83
CA GLN A 9 -0.88 -14.58 16.22
C GLN A 9 -0.40 -13.13 16.04
N ARG A 10 0.90 -12.88 16.25
CA ARG A 10 1.49 -11.55 16.01
C ARG A 10 1.47 -11.19 14.52
N ILE A 11 1.76 -12.15 13.65
CA ILE A 11 1.70 -11.95 12.19
C ILE A 11 0.26 -11.76 11.72
N ASP A 12 -0.68 -12.51 12.29
CA ASP A 12 -2.09 -12.37 11.94
C ASP A 12 -2.66 -11.03 12.40
N ALA A 13 -2.32 -10.60 13.62
CA ALA A 13 -2.66 -9.28 14.14
C ALA A 13 -2.06 -8.15 13.30
N LEU A 14 -0.83 -8.31 12.79
CA LEU A 14 -0.25 -7.35 11.85
C LEU A 14 -1.12 -7.21 10.59
N LYS A 15 -1.55 -8.34 9.99
CA LYS A 15 -2.40 -8.32 8.79
C LYS A 15 -3.77 -7.70 9.06
N ALA A 16 -4.39 -8.06 10.17
CA ALA A 16 -5.74 -7.64 10.50
C ALA A 16 -5.82 -6.17 10.94
N PHE A 17 -4.87 -5.70 11.75
CA PHE A 17 -4.96 -4.37 12.37
C PHE A 17 -4.11 -3.33 11.65
N PHE A 18 -2.84 -3.64 11.37
CA PHE A 18 -1.93 -2.64 10.78
C PHE A 18 -2.35 -2.30 9.36
N PHE A 19 -2.50 -3.30 8.49
CA PHE A 19 -2.85 -3.04 7.09
C PHE A 19 -4.25 -2.44 6.92
N SER A 20 -5.21 -2.86 7.74
CA SER A 20 -6.53 -2.23 7.76
C SER A 20 -6.47 -0.75 8.19
N ALA A 21 -5.64 -0.42 9.19
CA ALA A 21 -5.47 0.96 9.64
C ALA A 21 -4.73 1.82 8.60
N THR A 22 -3.79 1.25 7.84
CA THR A 22 -3.03 1.98 6.82
C THR A 22 -3.79 2.18 5.51
N GLN A 23 -4.90 1.47 5.31
CA GLN A 23 -5.66 1.51 4.05
C GLN A 23 -6.19 2.91 3.70
N PHE A 24 -6.63 3.69 4.71
CA PHE A 24 -7.07 5.07 4.49
C PHE A 24 -5.91 6.01 4.11
N PRO A 25 -4.78 6.05 4.87
CA PRO A 25 -3.59 6.80 4.47
C PRO A 25 -3.06 6.43 3.08
N MET A 26 -3.11 5.14 2.71
CA MET A 26 -2.69 4.64 1.40
C MET A 26 -3.59 5.18 0.28
N ARG A 27 -4.91 5.08 0.41
CA ARG A 27 -5.87 5.60 -0.59
C ARG A 27 -5.83 7.11 -0.77
N THR A 28 -5.52 7.83 0.29
CA THR A 28 -5.43 9.31 0.27
C THR A 28 -4.05 9.81 -0.12
N GLY A 29 -3.05 8.93 -0.29
CA GLY A 29 -1.70 9.32 -0.68
C GLY A 29 -1.00 10.22 0.32
N GLN A 30 -1.33 10.10 1.62
CA GLN A 30 -0.77 10.97 2.66
C GLN A 30 0.75 10.82 2.82
N PHE A 31 1.27 9.63 2.54
CA PHE A 31 2.68 9.29 2.65
C PHE A 31 3.25 8.91 1.28
N LYS A 32 4.54 9.18 1.05
CA LYS A 32 5.20 8.81 -0.19
C LYS A 32 5.50 7.32 -0.20
N LYS A 33 5.63 6.74 -1.40
CA LYS A 33 6.05 5.34 -1.58
C LYS A 33 7.33 5.00 -0.81
N THR A 34 8.31 5.90 -0.77
CA THR A 34 9.57 5.73 -0.03
C THR A 34 9.36 5.54 1.48
N ASP A 35 8.31 6.12 2.04
CA ASP A 35 7.99 5.99 3.46
C ASP A 35 7.40 4.60 3.74
N TRP A 36 6.57 4.09 2.82
CA TRP A 36 6.04 2.73 2.87
C TRP A 36 7.13 1.67 2.67
N GLU A 37 8.08 1.90 1.77
CA GLU A 37 9.26 1.02 1.59
C GLU A 37 10.10 0.93 2.86
N ARG A 38 10.25 2.05 3.58
CA ARG A 38 10.93 2.08 4.87
C ARG A 38 10.16 1.28 5.92
N ALA A 39 8.83 1.43 5.97
CA ALA A 39 7.97 0.65 6.84
C ALA A 39 8.08 -0.85 6.53
N ASP A 40 8.05 -1.25 5.26
CA ASP A 40 8.22 -2.64 4.83
C ASP A 40 9.57 -3.23 5.25
N LYS A 41 10.65 -2.45 5.15
CA LYS A 41 11.99 -2.88 5.60
C LYS A 41 12.02 -3.13 7.10
N MET A 42 11.38 -2.27 7.89
CA MET A 42 11.27 -2.43 9.35
C MET A 42 10.40 -3.64 9.71
N LEU A 43 9.21 -3.75 9.11
CA LEU A 43 8.28 -4.86 9.33
C LEU A 43 8.91 -6.20 8.95
N ARG A 44 9.63 -6.27 7.83
CA ARG A 44 10.34 -7.48 7.40
C ARG A 44 11.32 -7.97 8.47
N LYS A 45 12.09 -7.07 9.07
CA LYS A 45 13.04 -7.41 10.13
C LYS A 45 12.32 -7.98 11.36
N GLU A 46 11.23 -7.33 11.78
CA GLU A 46 10.44 -7.76 12.94
C GLU A 46 9.68 -9.08 12.69
N ILE A 47 9.18 -9.31 11.48
CA ILE A 47 8.54 -10.57 11.08
C ILE A 47 9.57 -11.70 11.12
N LYS A 48 10.77 -11.49 10.56
CA LYS A 48 11.86 -12.48 10.60
C LYS A 48 12.28 -12.79 12.03
N ALA A 49 12.43 -11.77 12.87
CA ALA A 49 12.74 -11.94 14.29
C ALA A 49 11.64 -12.72 15.04
N THR A 50 10.37 -12.42 14.77
CA THR A 50 9.23 -13.12 15.38
C THR A 50 9.20 -14.61 15.02
N LEU A 51 9.62 -14.96 13.80
CA LEU A 51 9.70 -16.33 13.32
C LEU A 51 11.03 -17.02 13.62
N SER A 52 11.96 -16.34 14.28
CA SER A 52 13.33 -16.83 14.54
C SER A 52 14.06 -17.26 13.27
N VAL A 53 13.80 -16.61 12.13
CA VAL A 53 14.49 -16.87 10.85
C VAL A 53 15.61 -15.84 10.62
N PRO A 54 16.74 -16.24 10.01
CA PRO A 54 17.86 -15.34 9.80
C PRO A 54 17.53 -14.25 8.76
N GLU A 55 18.18 -13.09 8.85
CA GLU A 55 17.99 -11.97 7.92
C GLU A 55 18.19 -12.32 6.42
N PRO A 56 19.16 -13.17 6.01
CA PRO A 56 19.29 -13.59 4.61
C PRO A 56 18.22 -14.59 4.13
N ALA A 57 17.30 -15.05 5.00
CA ALA A 57 16.25 -15.98 4.59
C ALA A 57 15.39 -15.40 3.45
N ALA A 58 14.91 -16.27 2.55
CA ALA A 58 14.16 -15.88 1.37
C ALA A 58 12.92 -15.04 1.73
N ASN A 59 12.82 -13.85 1.12
CA ASN A 59 11.68 -12.94 1.32
C ASN A 59 10.39 -13.47 0.68
N GLU A 60 10.50 -14.37 -0.30
CA GLU A 60 9.38 -15.03 -0.95
C GLU A 60 8.49 -15.76 0.05
N TYR A 61 9.05 -16.32 1.12
CA TYR A 61 8.27 -16.94 2.18
C TYR A 61 7.33 -15.95 2.90
N ILE A 62 7.73 -14.68 3.01
CA ILE A 62 6.96 -13.64 3.70
C ILE A 62 5.82 -13.11 2.82
N TYR A 63 6.14 -12.80 1.57
CA TYR A 63 5.23 -12.12 0.64
C TYR A 63 4.42 -13.09 -0.23
N GLY A 64 4.88 -14.33 -0.38
CA GLY A 64 4.26 -15.35 -1.22
C GLY A 64 2.85 -15.74 -0.76
N HIS A 65 2.10 -16.37 -1.67
CA HIS A 65 0.70 -16.69 -1.42
C HIS A 65 0.52 -17.81 -0.36
N ARG A 66 -0.50 -17.68 0.50
CA ARG A 66 -0.79 -18.64 1.58
C ARG A 66 -0.99 -20.09 1.09
N LYS A 67 -1.54 -20.28 -0.11
CA LYS A 67 -1.72 -21.62 -0.72
C LYS A 67 -0.40 -22.37 -0.96
N HIS A 68 0.72 -21.67 -1.05
CA HIS A 68 2.04 -22.28 -1.22
C HIS A 68 2.78 -22.46 0.12
N GLY A 69 2.10 -22.33 1.26
CA GLY A 69 2.71 -22.43 2.59
C GLY A 69 3.47 -21.16 3.02
N CYS A 70 3.35 -20.06 2.25
CA CYS A 70 3.93 -18.76 2.60
C CYS A 70 3.02 -17.98 3.55
N LEU A 71 3.51 -16.86 4.09
CA LEU A 71 2.74 -16.04 5.03
C LEU A 71 1.68 -15.17 4.33
N GLY A 72 1.94 -14.67 3.13
CA GLY A 72 1.03 -13.75 2.44
C GLY A 72 0.85 -12.44 3.20
N VAL A 73 1.96 -11.85 3.66
CA VAL A 73 1.98 -10.48 4.17
C VAL A 73 2.00 -9.55 2.94
N PRO A 74 1.10 -8.56 2.85
CA PRO A 74 1.15 -7.60 1.74
C PRO A 74 2.39 -6.69 1.84
N ILE A 75 2.84 -6.17 0.70
CA ILE A 75 3.91 -5.18 0.61
C ILE A 75 3.25 -3.81 0.66
N ALA A 76 3.49 -3.03 1.72
CA ALA A 76 2.81 -1.74 1.93
C ALA A 76 3.07 -0.76 0.79
N ALA A 77 4.28 -0.74 0.22
CA ALA A 77 4.63 0.14 -0.89
C ALA A 77 3.91 -0.19 -2.20
N GLU A 78 3.61 -1.46 -2.47
CA GLU A 78 2.83 -1.87 -3.64
C GLU A 78 1.35 -1.64 -3.39
N GLU A 79 0.87 -2.00 -2.20
CA GLU A 79 -0.50 -1.81 -1.78
C GLU A 79 -0.91 -0.33 -1.78
N SER A 80 0.02 0.59 -1.46
CA SER A 80 -0.24 2.03 -1.54
C SER A 80 -0.50 2.50 -2.98
N ASP A 81 0.29 2.01 -3.94
CA ASP A 81 0.11 2.36 -5.35
C ASP A 81 -1.21 1.81 -5.90
N LEU A 82 -1.52 0.55 -5.58
CA LEU A 82 -2.79 -0.08 -5.97
C LEU A 82 -4.00 0.68 -5.41
N ASN A 83 -3.96 1.07 -4.13
CA ASN A 83 -5.04 1.82 -3.49
C ASN A 83 -5.22 3.23 -4.08
N LEU A 84 -4.13 3.89 -4.48
CA LEU A 84 -4.17 5.19 -5.15
C LEU A 84 -4.81 5.08 -6.54
N ILE A 85 -4.37 4.11 -7.34
CA ILE A 85 -4.90 3.88 -8.69
C ILE A 85 -6.39 3.50 -8.62
N ASP A 86 -6.76 2.59 -7.73
CA ASP A 86 -8.15 2.16 -7.54
C ASP A 86 -9.06 3.34 -7.14
N SER A 87 -8.59 4.18 -6.22
CA SER A 87 -9.34 5.36 -5.77
C SER A 87 -9.49 6.40 -6.90
N ALA A 88 -8.40 6.71 -7.62
CA ALA A 88 -8.44 7.64 -8.75
C ALA A 88 -9.34 7.14 -9.87
N PHE A 89 -9.24 5.85 -10.21
CA PHE A 89 -10.09 5.22 -11.22
C PHE A 89 -11.57 5.33 -10.85
N LYS A 90 -11.93 4.99 -9.60
CA LYS A 90 -13.32 5.08 -9.12
C LYS A 90 -13.89 6.50 -9.18
N LEU A 91 -13.08 7.52 -8.91
CA LEU A 91 -13.50 8.92 -9.01
C LEU A 91 -13.71 9.33 -10.47
N LEU A 92 -12.79 8.96 -11.37
CA LEU A 92 -12.86 9.29 -12.79
C LEU A 92 -13.98 8.54 -13.52
N THR A 93 -14.29 7.31 -13.10
CA THR A 93 -15.37 6.51 -13.68
C THR A 93 -16.64 6.54 -12.84
N SER A 94 -16.80 7.52 -11.96
CA SER A 94 -17.99 7.67 -11.13
C SER A 94 -19.23 7.87 -12.02
N ARG A 95 -20.38 7.35 -11.57
CA ARG A 95 -21.69 7.60 -12.21
C ARG A 95 -22.22 9.00 -11.91
N ASP A 96 -21.73 9.63 -10.85
CA ASP A 96 -22.07 11.00 -10.49
C ASP A 96 -21.24 11.97 -11.34
N GLU A 97 -21.93 12.71 -12.19
CA GLU A 97 -21.33 13.69 -13.11
C GLU A 97 -20.55 14.76 -12.36
N SER A 98 -21.07 15.25 -11.23
CA SER A 98 -20.43 16.34 -10.48
C SER A 98 -19.09 15.90 -9.89
N LEU A 99 -19.04 14.66 -9.38
CA LEU A 99 -17.80 14.07 -8.86
C LEU A 99 -16.80 13.79 -9.99
N ARG A 100 -17.28 13.32 -11.13
CA ARG A 100 -16.43 13.05 -12.30
C ARG A 100 -15.80 14.32 -12.85
N GLU A 101 -16.60 15.38 -13.05
CA GLU A 101 -16.11 16.69 -13.49
C GLU A 101 -15.05 17.25 -12.53
N LEU A 102 -15.28 17.16 -11.23
CA LEU A 102 -14.32 17.59 -10.22
C LEU A 102 -13.02 16.78 -10.26
N ALA A 103 -13.11 15.46 -10.42
CA ALA A 103 -11.96 14.57 -10.51
C ALA A 103 -11.13 14.84 -11.77
N VAL A 104 -11.78 15.01 -12.93
CA VAL A 104 -11.13 15.36 -14.19
C VAL A 104 -10.48 16.75 -14.11
N GLY A 105 -11.17 17.73 -13.54
CA GLY A 105 -10.59 19.06 -13.31
C GLY A 105 -9.33 19.02 -12.45
N HIS A 106 -9.33 18.24 -11.37
CA HIS A 106 -8.15 18.07 -10.52
C HIS A 106 -7.00 17.33 -11.23
N LEU A 107 -7.32 16.35 -12.07
CA LEU A 107 -6.35 15.65 -12.91
C LEU A 107 -5.66 16.64 -13.88
N VAL A 108 -6.45 17.38 -14.67
CA VAL A 108 -5.97 18.39 -15.62
C VAL A 108 -5.07 19.42 -14.94
N GLN A 109 -5.48 19.93 -13.77
CA GLN A 109 -4.67 20.88 -13.00
C GLN A 109 -3.34 20.26 -12.53
N THR A 110 -3.35 19.01 -12.11
CA THR A 110 -2.15 18.29 -11.67
C THR A 110 -1.17 18.06 -12.83
N VAL A 111 -1.67 17.64 -14.00
CA VAL A 111 -0.86 17.46 -15.21
C VAL A 111 -0.31 18.80 -15.69
N LYS A 112 -1.15 19.85 -15.78
CA LYS A 112 -0.72 21.21 -16.14
C LYS A 112 0.41 21.72 -15.25
N ARG A 113 0.32 21.50 -13.93
CA ARG A 113 1.38 21.86 -12.99
C ARG A 113 2.68 21.10 -13.23
N ARG A 114 2.61 19.84 -13.68
CA ARG A 114 3.78 18.99 -13.90
C ARG A 114 4.45 19.25 -15.26
N VAL A 115 3.66 19.43 -16.31
CA VAL A 115 4.15 19.63 -17.69
C VAL A 115 4.42 21.12 -17.98
N GLY A 116 3.79 22.04 -17.24
CA GLY A 116 3.96 23.48 -17.41
C GLY A 116 3.21 24.08 -18.60
N ARG A 117 2.34 23.31 -19.26
CA ARG A 117 1.49 23.71 -20.41
C ARG A 117 0.08 23.12 -20.29
N GLU A 118 -0.84 23.55 -21.16
CA GLU A 118 -2.15 22.90 -21.32
C GLU A 118 -1.95 21.41 -21.64
N PRO A 119 -2.54 20.50 -20.87
CA PRO A 119 -2.39 19.07 -21.08
C PRO A 119 -3.15 18.61 -22.33
N SER A 120 -2.54 17.71 -23.08
CA SER A 120 -3.16 17.03 -24.22
C SER A 120 -3.51 15.58 -23.86
N ASP A 121 -4.34 14.91 -24.66
CA ASP A 121 -4.78 13.51 -24.40
C ASP A 121 -3.63 12.48 -24.42
N VAL A 122 -2.41 12.90 -24.75
CA VAL A 122 -1.19 12.08 -24.74
C VAL A 122 -0.26 12.37 -23.54
N ASP A 123 -0.56 13.38 -22.71
CA ASP A 123 0.20 13.75 -21.50
C ASP A 123 -0.39 13.13 -20.22
#